data_AF-A0A934A440-F1
#
_entry.id   AF-A0A934A440-F1
#
_cell.length_a   1.000
_cell.length_b   1.000
_cell.length_c   1.000
_cell.angle_alpha   90.00
_cell.angle_beta   90.00
_cell.angle_gamma   90.00
#
_symmetry.space_group_name_H-M   'P 1'
#
loop_
_entity.id
_entity.type
_entity.pdbx_description
1 polymer ?
#
loop_
_entity_poly.entity_id
_entity_poly.type
_entity_poly.pdbx_seq_one_letter_code
_entity_poly.pdbx_strand_id
1 'polypeptide(L)'
;MGYQDRKGEFVKLAAILFAIVLLSLLSIDSSGQEQEATITTSQLGTIIIHTVNGRQPFDVPERKMPVLVLVQAATGTEISRVEFPGREGTPTELNVTVLRLPGIREPFIVASAVDLGVSDSRHETTILAFVDGKIRDLFPEHLRTNRLPDEGAICLGWFGKQRKLGVLRVNFIWGNDEFHVSPHHYEITQYSWRGSSFEPVRHSVTAGSYRHWRKAIHEKGYDCHINFVAALCPGGF
;
A
#
# COMPACT_ATOMS: atom_id res chain seq x y z
N MET A 1 -54.39 -4.50 -6.12
CA MET A 1 -53.08 -4.94 -6.64
C MET A 1 -52.14 -3.75 -6.63
N GLY A 2 -50.99 -3.85 -5.95
CA GLY A 2 -49.89 -2.88 -6.07
C GLY A 2 -49.81 -1.80 -4.97
N TYR A 3 -49.21 -2.13 -3.82
CA TYR A 3 -48.48 -1.13 -3.01
C TYR A 3 -47.50 -1.73 -1.98
N GLN A 4 -47.52 -3.05 -1.75
CA GLN A 4 -46.65 -3.68 -0.73
C GLN A 4 -45.27 -4.15 -1.20
N ASP A 5 -44.98 -4.20 -2.51
CA ASP A 5 -43.71 -4.78 -3.00
C ASP A 5 -42.52 -3.82 -3.13
N ARG A 6 -42.70 -2.50 -2.96
CA ARG A 6 -41.59 -1.53 -3.18
C ARG A 6 -40.72 -1.24 -1.95
N LYS A 7 -41.09 -1.72 -0.76
CA LYS A 7 -40.28 -1.50 0.45
C LYS A 7 -39.08 -2.45 0.55
N GLY A 8 -39.15 -3.64 -0.07
CA GLY A 8 -38.06 -4.61 -0.04
C GLY A 8 -36.85 -4.22 -0.91
N GLU A 9 -37.07 -3.55 -2.04
CA GLU A 9 -35.98 -3.10 -2.92
C GLU A 9 -35.28 -1.84 -2.41
N PHE A 10 -36.00 -0.91 -1.77
CA PHE A 10 -35.38 0.29 -1.19
C PHE A 10 -34.41 -0.03 -0.05
N VAL A 11 -34.68 -1.07 0.74
CA VAL A 11 -33.77 -1.51 1.82
C VAL A 11 -32.52 -2.20 1.25
N LYS A 12 -32.63 -2.90 0.11
CA LYS A 12 -31.47 -3.49 -0.59
C LYS A 12 -30.61 -2.44 -1.29
N LEU A 13 -31.21 -1.43 -1.92
CA LEU A 13 -30.49 -0.30 -2.49
C LEU A 13 -29.87 0.58 -1.42
N ALA A 14 -30.55 0.81 -0.30
CA ALA A 14 -29.98 1.49 0.85
C ALA A 14 -28.82 0.69 1.47
N ALA A 15 -28.90 -0.65 1.57
CA ALA A 15 -27.80 -1.47 2.07
C ALA A 15 -26.60 -1.53 1.11
N ILE A 16 -26.82 -1.44 -0.21
CA ILE A 16 -25.74 -1.33 -1.19
C ILE A 16 -25.12 0.07 -1.16
N LEU A 17 -25.91 1.13 -0.97
CA LEU A 17 -25.40 2.49 -0.76
C LEU A 17 -24.76 2.71 0.62
N PHE A 18 -25.17 1.97 1.65
CA PHE A 18 -24.56 1.99 2.99
C PHE A 18 -23.37 1.02 3.11
N ALA A 19 -23.15 0.14 2.13
CA ALA A 19 -21.89 -0.58 1.97
C ALA A 19 -20.83 0.28 1.23
N ILE A 20 -21.25 1.41 0.65
CA ILE A 20 -20.39 2.56 0.30
C ILE A 20 -20.24 3.44 1.56
N VAL A 21 -19.98 2.81 2.71
CA VAL A 21 -19.44 3.51 3.87
C VAL A 21 -18.00 3.88 3.50
N LEU A 22 -17.81 5.17 3.27
CA LEU A 22 -16.57 5.93 3.40
C LEU A 22 -15.29 5.07 3.31
N LEU A 23 -14.94 4.63 2.10
CA LEU A 23 -13.53 4.57 1.73
C LEU A 23 -13.08 6.03 1.54
N SER A 24 -12.90 6.75 2.64
CA SER A 24 -12.17 8.00 2.62
C SER A 24 -10.69 7.64 2.46
N LEU A 25 -10.31 7.34 1.21
CA LEU A 25 -8.92 7.35 0.80
C LEU A 25 -8.48 8.82 0.85
N LEU A 26 -7.97 9.24 1.99
CA LEU A 26 -7.10 10.42 2.04
C LEU A 26 -5.79 9.99 1.39
N SER A 27 -5.77 10.05 0.06
CA SER A 27 -4.52 9.96 -0.71
C SER A 27 -3.91 11.35 -0.66
N ILE A 28 -2.84 11.51 0.10
CA ILE A 28 -2.12 12.76 0.22
C ILE A 28 -0.98 12.72 -0.78
N ASP A 29 -1.25 13.21 -1.98
CA ASP A 29 -0.25 13.35 -3.04
C ASP A 29 0.52 14.66 -2.80
N SER A 30 1.84 14.61 -2.61
CA SER A 30 2.67 15.82 -2.73
C SER A 30 4.16 15.53 -2.86
N SER A 31 4.71 15.98 -3.98
CA SER A 31 6.14 16.13 -4.21
C SER A 31 6.76 17.11 -3.20
N GLY A 32 7.35 16.58 -2.12
CA GLY A 32 8.40 17.26 -1.35
C GLY A 32 7.96 18.24 -0.26
N GLN A 33 6.72 18.21 0.26
CA GLN A 33 6.37 18.90 1.51
C GLN A 33 6.27 17.90 2.68
N GLU A 34 6.61 18.34 3.89
CA GLU A 34 6.27 17.60 5.12
C GLU A 34 4.75 17.40 5.14
N GLN A 35 4.29 16.16 5.28
CA GLN A 35 2.87 15.83 5.37
C GLN A 35 2.52 15.52 6.82
N GLU A 36 1.34 15.97 7.23
CA GLU A 36 0.78 15.64 8.52
C GLU A 36 -0.61 15.02 8.32
N ALA A 37 -0.85 13.87 8.93
CA ALA A 37 -2.18 13.25 8.98
C ALA A 37 -2.56 12.93 10.41
N THR A 38 -3.70 13.43 10.87
CA THR A 38 -4.25 13.12 12.19
C THR A 38 -5.26 11.99 12.09
N ILE A 39 -5.10 10.95 12.93
CA ILE A 39 -6.07 9.85 13.01
C ILE A 39 -6.42 9.52 14.45
N THR A 40 -7.69 9.22 14.69
CA THR A 40 -8.18 8.73 16.00
C THR A 40 -8.35 7.21 15.96
N THR A 41 -7.77 6.58 16.97
CA THR A 41 -7.72 5.13 17.16
C THR A 41 -8.37 4.80 18.49
N SER A 42 -8.92 3.59 18.63
CA SER A 42 -9.58 3.23 19.88
C SER A 42 -8.62 2.71 20.95
N GLN A 43 -7.40 2.34 20.56
CA GLN A 43 -6.34 1.88 21.46
C GLN A 43 -5.42 3.01 21.95
N LEU A 44 -5.06 3.97 21.10
CA LEU A 44 -4.06 5.02 21.43
C LEU A 44 -4.65 6.44 21.41
N GLY A 45 -5.95 6.60 21.16
CA GLY A 45 -6.56 7.91 20.99
C GLY A 45 -6.10 8.57 19.70
N THR A 46 -5.93 9.90 19.74
CA THR A 46 -5.47 10.67 18.58
C THR A 46 -3.96 10.56 18.41
N ILE A 47 -3.55 10.13 17.22
CA ILE A 47 -2.16 10.12 16.79
C ILE A 47 -1.98 11.01 15.55
N ILE A 48 -0.76 11.47 15.36
CA ILE A 48 -0.34 12.33 14.27
C ILE A 48 0.76 11.60 13.51
N ILE A 49 0.62 11.52 12.18
CA ILE A 49 1.59 10.90 11.29
C ILE A 49 2.30 12.02 10.54
N HIS A 50 3.61 12.13 10.73
CA HIS A 50 4.46 13.07 10.03
C HIS A 50 5.31 12.35 9.00
N THR A 51 5.41 12.91 7.80
CA THR A 51 6.42 12.52 6.82
C THR A 51 7.56 13.53 6.85
N VAL A 52 8.78 13.03 7.03
CA VAL A 52 9.98 13.86 7.00
C VAL A 52 10.77 13.48 5.76
N ASN A 53 10.69 14.33 4.75
CA ASN A 53 11.52 14.21 3.55
C ASN A 53 12.90 14.81 3.85
N GLY A 54 13.93 13.99 3.79
CA GLY A 54 15.31 14.45 3.88
C GLY A 54 15.70 15.29 2.67
N ARG A 55 15.33 16.58 2.63
CA ARG A 55 15.90 17.51 1.63
C ARG A 55 17.34 17.82 2.05
N GLN A 56 18.32 17.44 1.23
CA GLN A 56 19.65 18.04 1.34
C GLN A 56 19.57 19.49 0.84
N PRO A 57 20.05 20.49 1.60
CA PRO A 57 20.53 21.73 1.01
C PRO A 57 21.65 21.37 0.03
N PHE A 58 21.67 22.00 -1.14
CA PHE A 58 22.59 21.71 -2.25
C PHE A 58 24.10 21.76 -1.91
N ASP A 59 24.48 22.17 -0.70
CA ASP A 59 25.87 22.37 -0.27
C ASP A 59 26.34 21.47 0.90
N VAL A 60 25.58 20.44 1.29
CA VAL A 60 26.02 19.50 2.36
C VAL A 60 26.54 18.20 1.72
N PRO A 61 27.79 17.78 1.99
CA PRO A 61 28.36 16.56 1.43
C PRO A 61 27.48 15.34 1.80
N GLU A 62 26.99 14.68 0.74
CA GLU A 62 26.39 13.33 0.64
C GLU A 62 26.16 12.60 1.97
N ARG A 63 25.17 13.05 2.74
CA ARG A 63 24.61 12.25 3.83
C ARG A 63 23.25 11.77 3.37
N LYS A 64 23.14 10.44 3.19
CA LYS A 64 21.89 9.70 3.03
C LYS A 64 20.93 10.15 4.13
N MET A 65 19.95 10.97 3.80
CA MET A 65 18.87 11.28 4.73
C MET A 65 17.74 10.30 4.42
N PRO A 66 17.44 9.34 5.31
CA PRO A 66 16.31 8.45 5.10
C PRO A 66 15.02 9.28 5.07
N VAL A 67 14.05 8.82 4.29
CA VAL A 67 12.70 9.37 4.39
C VAL A 67 11.99 8.65 5.53
N LEU A 68 11.38 9.42 6.43
CA LEU A 68 10.82 8.91 7.68
C LEU A 68 9.30 9.04 7.70
N VAL A 69 8.65 8.02 8.26
CA VAL A 69 7.29 8.15 8.81
C VAL A 69 7.41 8.14 10.31
N LEU A 70 7.07 9.26 10.94
CA LEU A 70 6.98 9.39 12.39
C LEU A 70 5.53 9.30 12.79
N VAL A 71 5.22 8.44 13.76
CA VAL A 71 3.89 8.37 14.36
C VAL A 71 3.99 8.84 15.79
N GLN A 72 3.27 9.91 16.12
CA GLN A 72 3.31 10.56 17.41
C GLN A 72 1.94 10.52 18.10
N ALA A 73 1.92 10.47 19.42
CA ALA A 73 0.73 10.79 20.19
C ALA A 73 0.38 12.28 20.01
N ALA A 74 -0.87 12.67 20.27
CA ALA A 74 -1.25 14.09 20.30
C ALA A 74 -0.43 14.95 21.29
N THR A 75 0.26 14.32 22.25
CA THR A 75 1.22 14.97 23.17
C THR A 75 2.59 15.26 22.55
N GLY A 76 2.83 14.86 21.30
CA GLY A 76 4.13 14.96 20.61
C GLY A 76 5.09 13.80 20.93
N THR A 77 4.67 12.81 21.71
CA THR A 77 5.51 11.65 22.04
C THR A 77 5.61 10.71 20.83
N GLU A 78 6.83 10.40 20.38
CA GLU A 78 7.05 9.40 19.32
C GLU A 78 6.58 8.01 19.80
N ILE A 79 5.69 7.39 19.02
CA ILE A 79 5.14 6.06 19.22
C ILE A 79 5.83 5.06 18.30
N SER A 80 6.14 5.46 17.07
CA SER A 80 6.75 4.61 16.05
C SER A 80 7.51 5.44 15.03
N ARG A 81 8.53 4.82 14.43
CA ARG A 81 9.37 5.39 13.38
C ARG A 81 9.66 4.32 12.34
N VAL A 82 9.45 4.67 11.08
CA VAL A 82 9.76 3.82 9.91
C VAL A 82 10.72 4.58 9.02
N GLU A 83 11.76 3.90 8.57
CA GLU A 83 12.79 4.50 7.73
C GLU A 83 12.85 3.84 6.36
N PHE A 84 12.74 4.64 5.30
CA PHE A 84 13.00 4.17 3.94
C PHE A 84 14.42 4.57 3.54
N PRO A 85 15.31 3.59 3.28
CA PRO A 85 16.69 3.87 2.92
C PRO A 85 16.75 4.38 1.47
N GLY A 86 16.58 5.68 1.25
CA GLY A 86 16.62 6.27 -0.09
C GLY A 86 17.91 5.96 -0.88
N ARG A 87 17.84 6.01 -2.21
CA ARG A 87 19.02 5.86 -3.08
C ARG A 87 19.81 7.17 -3.15
N GLU A 88 21.12 7.07 -3.03
CA GLU A 88 22.03 8.22 -3.11
C GLU A 88 21.86 9.00 -4.42
N GLY A 89 21.82 10.34 -4.31
CA GLY A 89 21.61 11.24 -5.44
C GLY A 89 20.24 11.13 -6.13
N THR A 90 19.30 10.34 -5.58
CA THR A 90 17.98 10.12 -6.17
C THR A 90 16.90 10.71 -5.26
N PRO A 91 16.01 11.58 -5.76
CA PRO A 91 14.85 12.01 -4.98
C PRO A 91 13.98 10.81 -4.60
N THR A 92 13.60 10.73 -3.34
CA THR A 92 12.64 9.74 -2.84
C THR A 92 11.31 10.42 -2.55
N GLU A 93 10.25 9.93 -3.17
CA GLU A 93 8.87 10.35 -2.85
C GLU A 93 8.29 9.39 -1.81
N LEU A 94 7.51 9.92 -0.86
CA LEU A 94 6.83 9.13 0.15
C LEU A 94 5.33 9.47 0.13
N ASN A 95 4.51 8.43 0.10
CA ASN A 95 3.07 8.53 0.32
C ASN A 95 2.67 7.71 1.54
N VAL A 96 1.81 8.29 2.36
CA VAL A 96 1.20 7.61 3.50
C VAL A 96 -0.31 7.59 3.30
N THR A 97 -0.89 6.41 3.32
CA THR A 97 -2.33 6.19 3.22
C THR A 97 -2.85 5.51 4.46
N VAL A 98 -3.85 6.09 5.10
CA VAL A 98 -4.56 5.46 6.22
C VAL A 98 -5.73 4.67 5.66
N LEU A 99 -5.75 3.37 5.92
CA LEU A 99 -6.73 2.45 5.37
C LEU A 99 -7.60 1.83 6.45
N ARG A 100 -8.91 1.98 6.32
CA ARG A 100 -9.91 1.26 7.13
C ARG A 100 -10.47 0.10 6.32
N LEU A 101 -10.40 -1.10 6.88
CA LEU A 101 -10.86 -2.33 6.25
C LEU A 101 -12.11 -2.87 6.97
N PRO A 102 -13.18 -3.24 6.24
CA PRO A 102 -14.36 -3.87 6.84
C PRO A 102 -14.01 -5.03 7.77
N GLY A 103 -14.58 -5.03 8.99
CA GLY A 103 -14.33 -6.08 9.99
C GLY A 103 -12.99 -5.96 10.73
N ILE A 104 -12.15 -4.98 10.41
CA ILE A 104 -10.95 -4.64 11.19
C ILE A 104 -11.22 -3.34 11.96
N ARG A 105 -11.01 -3.38 13.28
CA ARG A 105 -11.35 -2.29 14.19
C ARG A 105 -10.42 -1.08 14.02
N GLU A 106 -9.12 -1.33 13.98
CA GLU A 106 -8.11 -0.28 13.87
C GLU A 106 -7.68 -0.07 12.42
N PRO A 107 -7.35 1.16 12.01
CA PRO A 107 -6.85 1.40 10.66
C PRO A 107 -5.45 0.83 10.48
N PHE A 108 -5.13 0.46 9.24
CA PHE A 108 -3.76 0.26 8.79
C PHE A 108 -3.17 1.60 8.34
N ILE A 109 -1.87 1.79 8.54
CA ILE A 109 -1.11 2.88 7.94
C ILE A 109 -0.21 2.25 6.89
N VAL A 110 -0.43 2.57 5.62
CA VAL A 110 0.39 2.08 4.52
C VAL A 110 1.34 3.19 4.13
N ALA A 111 2.64 2.94 4.24
CA ALA A 111 3.69 3.88 3.86
C ALA A 111 4.44 3.32 2.65
N SER A 112 4.60 4.12 1.61
CA SER A 112 5.22 3.71 0.37
C SER A 112 6.21 4.76 -0.12
N ALA A 113 7.44 4.36 -0.35
CA ALA A 113 8.51 5.21 -0.85
C ALA A 113 8.94 4.78 -2.26
N VAL A 114 9.16 5.76 -3.15
CA VAL A 114 9.68 5.55 -4.51
C VAL A 114 10.97 6.32 -4.68
N ASP A 115 12.05 5.63 -5.04
CA ASP A 115 13.26 6.27 -5.55
C ASP A 115 13.06 6.58 -7.05
N LEU A 116 13.02 7.88 -7.40
CA LEU A 116 12.77 8.36 -8.77
C LEU A 116 14.03 8.23 -9.66
N GLY A 117 14.32 7.03 -10.15
CA GLY A 117 15.34 6.79 -11.17
C GLY A 117 14.83 6.96 -12.60
N VAL A 118 15.75 7.18 -13.55
CA VAL A 118 15.44 7.28 -15.00
C VAL A 118 15.15 5.92 -15.62
N SER A 119 15.97 4.90 -15.30
CA SER A 119 15.83 3.53 -15.82
C SER A 119 15.40 2.55 -14.75
N ASP A 120 15.98 2.66 -13.54
CA ASP A 120 15.69 1.76 -12.43
C ASP A 120 15.12 2.56 -11.27
N SER A 121 13.86 2.31 -10.96
CA SER A 121 13.22 2.88 -9.78
C SER A 121 12.88 1.77 -8.80
N ARG A 122 13.01 2.08 -7.51
CA ARG A 122 12.69 1.14 -6.44
C ARG A 122 11.44 1.62 -5.73
N HIS A 123 10.42 0.78 -5.68
CA HIS A 123 9.24 1.03 -4.86
C HIS A 123 9.29 0.13 -3.64
N GLU A 124 9.28 0.73 -2.46
CA GLU A 124 9.26 0.05 -1.18
C GLU A 124 7.99 0.41 -0.41
N THR A 125 7.31 -0.58 0.14
CA THR A 125 6.10 -0.37 0.94
C THR A 125 6.22 -1.12 2.25
N THR A 126 5.75 -0.48 3.32
CA THR A 126 5.42 -1.18 4.56
C THR A 126 3.99 -0.88 5.00
N ILE A 127 3.46 -1.73 5.87
CA ILE A 127 2.14 -1.59 6.45
C ILE A 127 2.30 -1.65 7.96
N LEU A 128 1.79 -0.63 8.64
CA LEU A 128 1.75 -0.55 10.09
C LEU A 128 0.33 -0.83 10.57
N ALA A 129 0.21 -1.47 11.74
CA ALA A 129 -1.06 -1.57 12.44
C ALA A 129 -0.89 -1.58 13.95
N PHE A 130 -2.03 -1.46 14.62
CA PHE A 130 -2.18 -1.53 16.06
C PHE A 130 -2.28 -3.00 16.49
N VAL A 131 -1.22 -3.49 17.13
CA VAL A 131 -1.08 -4.86 17.62
C VAL A 131 -0.71 -4.80 19.09
N ASP A 132 -1.60 -5.32 19.93
CA ASP A 132 -1.47 -5.33 21.40
C ASP A 132 -1.18 -3.94 21.99
N GLY A 133 -1.94 -2.92 21.59
CA GLY A 133 -1.78 -1.56 22.11
C GLY A 133 -0.53 -0.82 21.62
N LYS A 134 0.16 -1.32 20.59
CA LYS A 134 1.34 -0.69 19.99
C LYS A 134 1.24 -0.63 18.48
N ILE A 135 1.84 0.38 17.87
CA ILE A 135 2.01 0.41 16.42
C ILE A 135 3.20 -0.46 16.07
N ARG A 136 3.01 -1.37 15.12
CA ARG A 136 4.06 -2.28 14.64
C ARG A 136 4.12 -2.28 13.13
N ASP A 137 5.34 -2.38 12.61
CA ASP A 137 5.56 -2.85 11.26
C ASP A 137 5.10 -4.31 11.16
N LEU A 138 4.27 -4.59 10.16
CA LEU A 138 3.69 -5.91 9.94
C LEU A 138 4.56 -6.82 9.08
N PHE A 139 5.67 -6.32 8.54
CA PHE A 139 6.65 -7.07 7.79
C PHE A 139 8.02 -7.01 8.46
N PRO A 140 8.82 -8.09 8.37
CA PRO A 140 10.21 -8.05 8.85
C PRO A 140 11.10 -7.18 7.97
N GLU A 141 10.75 -7.05 6.68
CA GLU A 141 11.42 -6.22 5.69
C GLU A 141 10.38 -5.53 4.81
N HIS A 142 10.67 -4.31 4.37
CA HIS A 142 9.79 -3.58 3.45
C HIS A 142 9.58 -4.38 2.17
N LEU A 143 8.33 -4.40 1.70
CA LEU A 143 7.97 -5.06 0.45
C LEU A 143 8.49 -4.24 -0.72
N ARG A 144 9.29 -4.88 -1.58
CA ARG A 144 9.79 -4.27 -2.81
C ARG A 144 8.98 -4.70 -4.00
N THR A 145 8.61 -3.75 -4.84
CA THR A 145 7.96 -4.02 -6.12
C THR A 145 8.53 -3.18 -7.25
N ASN A 146 8.27 -3.61 -8.48
CA ASN A 146 8.55 -2.79 -9.66
C ASN A 146 7.70 -1.52 -9.64
N ARG A 147 8.28 -0.39 -10.10
CA ARG A 147 7.66 0.94 -10.01
C ARG A 147 6.46 1.09 -10.94
N LEU A 148 6.57 0.65 -12.20
CA LEU A 148 5.57 1.04 -13.18
C LEU A 148 4.22 0.40 -12.84
N PRO A 149 3.10 1.13 -13.00
CA PRO A 149 1.77 0.67 -12.58
C PRO A 149 1.34 -0.67 -13.20
N ASP A 150 1.95 -1.08 -14.32
CA ASP A 150 1.65 -2.33 -15.03
C ASP A 150 2.62 -3.48 -14.71
N GLU A 151 3.75 -3.15 -14.11
CA GLU A 151 4.89 -4.04 -13.85
C GLU A 151 4.87 -4.62 -12.44
N GLY A 152 4.25 -3.91 -11.50
CA GLY A 152 4.26 -4.29 -10.11
C GLY A 152 3.00 -3.89 -9.39
N ALA A 153 2.70 -4.60 -8.31
CA ALA A 153 1.61 -4.26 -7.42
C ALA A 153 1.87 -4.72 -6.00
N ILE A 154 1.39 -3.93 -5.04
CA ILE A 154 1.23 -4.36 -3.65
C ILE A 154 -0.24 -4.18 -3.33
N CYS A 155 -0.90 -5.31 -3.12
CA CYS A 155 -2.34 -5.38 -2.93
C CYS A 155 -2.69 -5.82 -1.52
N LEU A 156 -3.48 -5.04 -0.80
CA LEU A 156 -4.03 -5.44 0.51
C LEU A 156 -5.52 -5.76 0.36
N GLY A 157 -5.95 -6.90 0.88
CA GLY A 157 -7.35 -7.32 0.77
C GLY A 157 -7.61 -8.72 1.30
N TRP A 158 -8.76 -9.29 0.93
CA TRP A 158 -9.15 -10.65 1.31
C TRP A 158 -8.90 -11.61 0.16
N PHE A 159 -7.98 -12.55 0.35
CA PHE A 159 -7.50 -13.45 -0.70
C PHE A 159 -7.82 -14.93 -0.44
N GLY A 160 -7.87 -15.69 -1.54
CA GLY A 160 -8.10 -17.13 -1.54
C GLY A 160 -9.55 -17.54 -1.25
N LYS A 161 -9.82 -18.85 -1.31
CA LYS A 161 -11.17 -19.41 -1.13
C LYS A 161 -11.79 -19.08 0.24
N GLN A 162 -10.96 -18.96 1.27
CA GLN A 162 -11.39 -18.63 2.63
C GLN A 162 -11.53 -17.12 2.88
N ARG A 163 -11.27 -16.27 1.86
CA ARG A 163 -11.29 -14.80 1.96
C ARG A 163 -10.57 -14.33 3.23
N LYS A 164 -9.30 -14.70 3.38
CA LYS A 164 -8.48 -14.28 4.52
C LYS A 164 -7.78 -12.98 4.20
N LEU A 165 -7.70 -12.08 5.19
CA LEU A 165 -6.93 -10.86 5.07
C LEU A 165 -5.46 -11.21 4.74
N GLY A 166 -4.91 -10.54 3.74
CA GLY A 166 -3.56 -10.80 3.26
C GLY A 166 -3.03 -9.66 2.41
N VAL A 167 -1.80 -9.84 1.96
CA VAL A 167 -1.14 -8.95 0.99
C VAL A 167 -0.65 -9.78 -0.19
N LEU A 168 -0.77 -9.26 -1.41
CA LEU A 168 -0.07 -9.78 -2.58
C LEU A 168 1.03 -8.81 -2.96
N ARG A 169 2.25 -9.32 -3.10
CA ARG A 169 3.35 -8.65 -3.80
C ARG A 169 3.46 -9.25 -5.18
N VAL A 170 3.48 -8.41 -6.21
CA VAL A 170 3.53 -8.82 -7.60
C VAL A 170 4.67 -8.11 -8.29
N ASN A 171 5.55 -8.86 -8.95
CA ASN A 171 6.65 -8.35 -9.75
C ASN A 171 6.65 -9.06 -11.10
N PHE A 172 6.70 -8.31 -12.20
CA PHE A 172 7.11 -8.92 -13.46
C PHE A 172 8.55 -9.42 -13.38
N ILE A 173 8.85 -10.42 -14.21
CA ILE A 173 10.13 -11.09 -14.33
C ILE A 173 10.68 -10.71 -15.71
N TRP A 174 11.89 -10.17 -15.74
CA TRP A 174 12.61 -9.89 -16.97
C TRP A 174 13.07 -11.19 -17.65
N GLY A 175 12.65 -11.38 -18.89
CA GLY A 175 13.25 -12.32 -19.84
C GLY A 175 14.38 -11.70 -20.65
N ASN A 176 14.95 -12.48 -21.57
CA ASN A 176 15.97 -11.98 -22.50
C ASN A 176 15.30 -11.10 -23.58
N ASP A 177 15.92 -9.95 -23.88
CA ASP A 177 15.49 -9.02 -24.93
C ASP A 177 14.05 -8.45 -24.78
N GLU A 178 13.54 -8.41 -23.55
CA GLU A 178 12.22 -7.83 -23.27
C GLU A 178 12.31 -6.32 -23.00
N PHE A 179 11.28 -5.59 -23.42
CA PHE A 179 11.07 -4.17 -23.11
C PHE A 179 9.90 -4.02 -22.13
N HIS A 180 9.85 -2.93 -21.37
CA HIS A 180 8.79 -2.62 -20.38
C HIS A 180 7.33 -2.85 -20.86
N VAL A 181 7.07 -2.66 -22.16
CA VAL A 181 5.72 -2.82 -22.75
C VAL A 181 5.40 -4.25 -23.21
N SER A 182 6.35 -5.17 -23.07
CA SER A 182 6.24 -6.55 -23.53
C SER A 182 5.36 -7.35 -22.57
N PRO A 183 4.72 -8.43 -23.01
CA PRO A 183 4.14 -9.38 -22.08
C PRO A 183 5.23 -10.07 -21.26
N HIS A 184 5.12 -10.05 -19.93
CA HIS A 184 6.09 -10.65 -19.01
C HIS A 184 5.46 -11.75 -18.16
N HIS A 185 6.27 -12.67 -17.66
CA HIS A 185 5.86 -13.51 -16.54
C HIS A 185 5.86 -12.69 -15.25
N TYR A 186 5.07 -13.11 -14.26
CA TYR A 186 5.01 -12.42 -12.98
C TYR A 186 5.24 -13.38 -11.82
N GLU A 187 6.12 -12.96 -10.91
CA GLU A 187 6.26 -13.49 -9.57
C GLU A 187 5.16 -12.90 -8.67
N ILE A 188 4.42 -13.76 -7.98
CA ILE A 188 3.37 -13.39 -7.05
C ILE A 188 3.64 -14.06 -5.70
N THR A 189 3.86 -13.26 -4.67
CA THR A 189 3.99 -13.71 -3.29
C THR A 189 2.78 -13.28 -2.49
N GLN A 190 2.06 -14.24 -1.92
CA GLN A 190 0.94 -14.03 -1.01
C GLN A 190 1.43 -14.08 0.44
N TYR A 191 1.03 -13.07 1.20
CA TYR A 191 1.21 -12.98 2.63
C TYR A 191 -0.15 -13.10 3.32
N SER A 192 -0.23 -13.86 4.40
CA SER A 192 -1.44 -14.01 5.21
C SER A 192 -1.30 -13.25 6.51
N TRP A 193 -2.38 -12.58 6.93
CA TRP A 193 -2.48 -11.99 8.26
C TRP A 193 -2.44 -13.08 9.34
N ARG A 194 -1.61 -12.89 10.38
CA ARG A 194 -1.48 -13.79 11.54
C ARG A 194 -1.96 -13.20 12.86
N GLY A 195 -2.54 -12.00 12.84
CA GLY A 195 -2.95 -11.28 14.05
C GLY A 195 -1.93 -10.24 14.52
N SER A 196 -0.66 -10.42 14.19
CA SER A 196 0.42 -9.48 14.56
C SER A 196 1.35 -9.11 13.41
N SER A 197 1.34 -9.87 12.31
CA SER A 197 2.23 -9.71 11.17
C SER A 197 1.62 -10.34 9.92
N PHE A 198 2.18 -9.98 8.77
CA PHE A 198 1.95 -10.64 7.49
C PHE A 198 3.09 -11.60 7.19
N GLU A 199 2.77 -12.88 7.01
CA GLU A 199 3.76 -13.92 6.74
C GLU A 199 3.58 -14.50 5.33
N PRO A 200 4.66 -14.78 4.58
CA PRO A 200 4.56 -15.40 3.28
C PRO A 200 3.95 -16.81 3.42
N VAL A 201 2.87 -17.07 2.70
CA VAL A 201 2.18 -18.38 2.70
C VAL A 201 2.24 -19.08 1.36
N ARG A 202 2.46 -18.34 0.28
CA ARG A 202 2.53 -18.89 -1.06
C ARG A 202 3.35 -18.00 -1.96
N HIS A 203 4.23 -18.62 -2.73
CA HIS A 203 4.93 -18.00 -3.83
C HIS A 203 4.56 -18.75 -5.12
N SER A 204 4.40 -18.04 -6.22
CA SER A 204 4.08 -18.62 -7.51
C SER A 204 4.49 -17.72 -8.66
N VAL A 205 4.79 -18.32 -9.81
CA VAL A 205 5.02 -17.61 -11.06
C VAL A 205 3.88 -17.91 -12.04
N THR A 206 3.46 -16.92 -12.84
CA THR A 206 2.45 -17.13 -13.89
C THR A 206 2.93 -18.11 -14.95
N ALA A 207 2.00 -18.95 -15.42
CA ALA A 207 2.28 -19.82 -16.55
C ALA A 207 2.27 -19.02 -17.87
N GLY A 208 1.39 -18.02 -17.97
CA GLY A 208 1.33 -17.10 -19.09
C GLY A 208 2.20 -15.86 -18.90
N SER A 209 2.39 -15.15 -20.01
CA SER A 209 2.99 -13.82 -20.05
C SER A 209 1.89 -12.77 -20.27
N TYR A 210 1.95 -11.66 -19.55
CA TYR A 210 0.92 -10.62 -19.54
C TYR A 210 1.53 -9.23 -19.62
N ARG A 211 0.82 -8.28 -20.23
CA ARG A 211 1.26 -6.88 -20.23
C ARG A 211 0.96 -6.14 -18.92
N HIS A 212 0.08 -6.69 -18.10
CA HIS A 212 -0.40 -6.05 -16.88
C HIS A 212 -0.51 -7.08 -15.75
N TRP A 213 0.01 -6.72 -14.58
CA TRP A 213 -0.05 -7.54 -13.37
C TRP A 213 -1.48 -7.97 -12.99
N ARG A 214 -2.51 -7.17 -13.33
CA ARG A 214 -3.92 -7.51 -13.05
C ARG A 214 -4.33 -8.83 -13.71
N LYS A 215 -3.92 -9.06 -14.95
CA LYS A 215 -4.20 -10.33 -15.65
C LYS A 215 -3.42 -11.49 -15.03
N ALA A 216 -2.17 -11.24 -14.63
CA ALA A 216 -1.32 -12.22 -13.96
C ALA A 216 -1.91 -12.70 -12.63
N ILE A 217 -2.40 -11.81 -11.77
CA ILE A 217 -3.02 -12.22 -10.50
C ILE A 217 -4.35 -12.93 -10.71
N HIS A 218 -5.07 -12.60 -11.79
CA HIS A 218 -6.33 -13.27 -12.14
C HIS A 218 -6.09 -14.71 -12.60
N GLU A 219 -4.99 -15.00 -13.31
CA GLU A 219 -4.54 -16.37 -13.61
C GLU A 219 -4.42 -17.20 -12.32
N LYS A 220 -3.97 -16.57 -11.23
CA LYS A 220 -3.83 -17.23 -9.91
C LYS A 220 -5.11 -17.21 -9.07
N GLY A 221 -6.22 -16.68 -9.60
CA GLY A 221 -7.51 -16.62 -8.93
C GLY A 221 -7.60 -15.54 -7.84
N TYR A 222 -6.78 -14.48 -7.95
CA TYR A 222 -6.86 -13.32 -7.07
C TYR A 222 -7.53 -12.13 -7.75
N ASP A 223 -8.04 -11.21 -6.93
CA ASP A 223 -8.53 -9.91 -7.35
C ASP A 223 -8.01 -8.83 -6.39
N CYS A 224 -7.59 -7.70 -6.92
CA CYS A 224 -6.96 -6.61 -6.19
C CYS A 224 -7.75 -5.32 -6.37
N HIS A 225 -8.38 -4.88 -5.29
CA HIS A 225 -9.17 -3.66 -5.25
C HIS A 225 -8.36 -2.44 -4.76
N ILE A 226 -7.31 -2.67 -3.97
CA ILE A 226 -6.47 -1.63 -3.37
C ILE A 226 -5.03 -1.93 -3.78
N ASN A 227 -4.44 -1.07 -4.61
CA ASN A 227 -3.03 -1.15 -5.05
C ASN A 227 -2.29 0.12 -4.62
N PHE A 228 -1.15 -0.05 -3.93
CA PHE A 228 -0.37 1.07 -3.41
C PHE A 228 0.70 1.60 -4.38
N VAL A 229 0.98 0.89 -5.47
CA VAL A 229 1.94 1.34 -6.51
C VAL A 229 1.35 2.47 -7.35
N ALA A 230 0.08 2.35 -7.74
CA ALA A 230 -0.58 3.31 -8.63
C ALA A 230 -0.79 4.69 -7.99
N ALA A 231 -0.80 4.79 -6.66
CA ALA A 231 -1.02 6.03 -5.93
C ALA A 231 0.15 7.02 -6.02
N LEU A 232 1.33 6.57 -6.46
CA LEU A 232 2.58 7.35 -6.52
C LEU A 232 3.02 7.73 -7.94
N CYS A 233 2.19 7.50 -8.95
CA CYS A 233 2.50 7.87 -10.34
C CYS A 233 1.38 8.77 -10.93
N PRO A 234 1.27 10.04 -10.52
CA PRO A 234 0.36 10.99 -11.14
C PRO A 234 0.91 11.39 -12.52
N GLY A 235 0.55 10.62 -13.57
CA GLY A 235 0.96 10.95 -14.95
C GLY A 235 1.13 9.77 -15.91
N GLY A 236 0.82 8.54 -15.50
CA GLY A 236 0.86 7.39 -16.41
C GLY A 236 -0.30 7.40 -17.42
N PHE A 237 -0.06 7.96 -18.61
CA PHE A 237 -0.79 7.67 -19.84
C PHE A 237 0.09 6.85 -20.79
#